data_AF-A0A411EAK7-F1
#
_entry.id   AF-A0A411EAK7-F1
#
_cell.length_a   1.000
_cell.length_b   1.000
_cell.length_c   1.000
_cell.angle_alpha   90.00
_cell.angle_beta   90.00
_cell.angle_gamma   90.00
#
_symmetry.space_group_name_H-M   'P 1'
#
loop_
_entity.id
_entity.type
_entity.pdbx_description
1 polymer ?
#
loop_
_entity_poly.entity_id
_entity_poly.type
_entity_poly.pdbx_seq_one_letter_code
_entity_poly.pdbx_strand_id
1 'polypeptide(L)'
;MGRFTKLRRNKKYNYSPRYYDDKGEGNPFKMERKLDRYRSTVEPPRGLKSKFSSAMSDLRKGADKNYNLRFLLILAVLILIVLYIIDFDLSIFIS
;
A
#
# COMPACT_ATOMS: atom_id res chain seq x y z
N MET A 1 4.11 -10.42 30.77
CA MET A 1 5.02 -9.90 29.73
C MET A 1 4.41 -8.66 29.09
N GLY A 2 4.96 -7.49 29.38
CA GLY A 2 4.29 -6.20 29.23
C GLY A 2 4.22 -5.65 27.81
N ARG A 3 3.16 -4.89 27.54
CA ARG A 3 2.85 -4.21 26.27
C ARG A 3 3.75 -2.98 26.01
N PHE A 4 5.06 -3.11 26.21
CA PHE A 4 6.03 -2.01 26.11
C PHE A 4 6.24 -1.49 24.67
N THR A 5 5.79 -2.24 23.66
CA THR A 5 5.87 -1.83 22.25
C THR A 5 4.67 -1.01 21.77
N LYS A 6 3.64 -0.81 22.60
CA LYS A 6 2.41 -0.12 22.18
C LYS A 6 2.43 1.35 22.62
N LEU A 7 2.91 2.21 21.73
CA LEU A 7 2.83 3.67 21.92
C LEU A 7 1.36 4.10 22.09
N ARG A 8 1.11 4.98 23.07
CA ARG A 8 -0.23 5.54 23.31
C ARG A 8 -0.59 6.44 22.12
N ARG A 9 -1.73 6.18 21.49
CA ARG A 9 -2.24 6.98 20.36
C ARG A 9 -2.90 8.26 20.88
N ASN A 10 -3.00 9.26 20.02
CA ASN A 10 -3.77 10.48 20.26
C ASN A 10 -5.24 10.17 20.58
N LYS A 11 -5.83 10.90 21.54
CA LYS A 11 -7.26 10.82 21.83
C LYS A 11 -8.03 11.37 20.63
N LYS A 12 -8.98 10.60 20.10
CA LYS A 12 -9.90 11.05 19.06
C LYS A 12 -11.25 11.36 19.72
N TYR A 13 -11.79 12.53 19.45
CA TYR A 13 -13.09 12.97 19.95
C TYR A 13 -14.08 12.94 18.79
N ASN A 14 -15.15 12.16 18.94
CA ASN A 14 -16.25 12.15 17.98
C ASN A 14 -17.27 13.19 18.44
N TYR A 15 -17.30 14.34 17.78
CA TYR A 15 -18.35 15.33 17.97
C TYR A 15 -19.54 14.96 17.09
N SER A 16 -20.75 14.98 17.64
CA SER A 16 -22.00 14.82 16.88
C SER A 16 -22.86 16.07 17.12
N PRO A 17 -23.06 16.93 16.10
CA PRO A 17 -23.88 18.12 16.24
C PRO A 17 -25.37 17.76 16.41
N ARG A 18 -26.06 18.45 17.32
CA ARG A 18 -27.45 18.11 17.73
C ARG A 18 -28.51 18.41 16.65
N TYR A 19 -28.26 19.38 15.79
CA TYR A 19 -29.22 19.90 14.79
C TYR A 19 -28.72 19.79 13.35
N TYR A 20 -27.63 19.07 13.13
CA TYR A 20 -27.05 18.91 11.81
C TYR A 20 -27.39 17.51 11.29
N ASP A 21 -28.06 17.47 10.14
CA ASP A 21 -28.26 16.24 9.40
C ASP A 21 -27.12 16.07 8.40
N ASP A 22 -26.33 15.03 8.65
CA ASP A 22 -25.16 14.71 7.88
C ASP A 22 -25.61 13.91 6.66
N LYS A 23 -25.85 14.59 5.53
CA LYS A 23 -26.32 14.01 4.25
C LYS A 23 -25.29 13.07 3.59
N GLY A 24 -24.51 12.35 4.38
CA GLY A 24 -23.43 11.45 3.97
C GLY A 24 -22.06 12.12 3.81
N GLU A 25 -21.93 13.43 4.06
CA GLU A 25 -20.68 14.19 3.81
C GLU A 25 -19.69 14.20 4.99
N GLY A 26 -20.14 13.83 6.18
CA GLY A 26 -19.37 13.81 7.42
C GLY A 26 -19.57 15.08 8.27
N ASN A 27 -19.22 14.98 9.55
CA ASN A 27 -19.33 16.10 10.49
C ASN A 27 -18.48 17.31 10.01
N PRO A 28 -19.09 18.49 9.78
CA PRO A 28 -18.41 19.68 9.27
C PRO A 28 -17.40 20.27 10.27
N PHE A 29 -17.52 19.91 11.56
CA PHE A 29 -16.61 20.32 12.62
C PHE A 29 -15.48 19.32 12.88
N LYS A 30 -15.36 18.27 12.05
CA LYS A 30 -14.29 17.29 12.20
C LYS A 30 -12.96 17.93 11.79
N MET A 31 -12.01 17.99 12.72
CA MET A 31 -10.66 18.47 12.47
C MET A 31 -9.89 17.43 11.64
N GLU A 32 -10.07 17.43 10.32
CA GLU A 32 -9.30 16.61 9.38
C GLU A 32 -8.43 17.47 8.49
N ARG A 33 -7.21 17.00 8.15
CA ARG A 33 -6.39 17.65 7.12
C ARG A 33 -6.93 17.26 5.75
N LYS A 34 -6.73 18.14 4.75
CA LYS A 34 -7.13 17.91 3.34
C LYS A 34 -6.67 16.55 2.78
N LEU A 35 -5.52 16.05 3.24
CA LEU A 35 -4.93 14.81 2.76
C LEU A 35 -5.32 13.57 3.57
N ASP A 36 -6.01 13.72 4.70
CA ASP A 36 -6.31 12.59 5.58
C ASP A 36 -7.29 11.61 4.92
N ARG A 37 -8.16 12.08 4.01
CA ARG A 37 -9.07 11.24 3.22
C ARG A 37 -8.36 10.31 2.23
N TYR A 38 -7.15 10.65 1.80
CA TYR A 38 -6.38 9.87 0.83
C TYR A 38 -5.35 8.94 1.47
N ARG A 39 -5.24 8.95 2.81
CA ARG A 39 -4.26 8.14 3.54
C ARG A 39 -4.85 6.80 3.97
N SER A 40 -4.47 5.74 3.27
CA SER A 40 -4.80 4.36 3.65
C SER A 40 -3.99 3.81 4.83
N THR A 41 -2.87 4.44 5.18
CA THR A 41 -1.85 3.89 6.10
C THR A 41 -1.85 4.46 7.52
N VAL A 42 -2.67 5.48 7.82
CA VAL A 42 -2.61 6.19 9.12
C VAL A 42 -3.23 5.39 10.26
N GLU A 43 -4.24 4.58 9.98
CA GLU A 43 -4.80 3.65 10.95
C GLU A 43 -4.32 2.23 10.68
N PRO A 44 -3.47 1.65 11.55
CA PRO A 44 -3.12 0.25 11.39
C PRO A 44 -4.41 -0.59 11.47
N PRO A 45 -4.69 -1.44 10.47
CA PRO A 45 -5.89 -2.28 10.47
C PRO A 45 -5.92 -3.11 11.75
N ARG A 46 -7.00 -2.94 12.53
CA ARG A 46 -7.22 -3.67 13.77
C ARG A 46 -7.69 -5.09 13.43
N GLY A 47 -6.92 -6.09 13.88
CA GLY A 47 -7.26 -7.51 13.71
C GLY A 47 -6.76 -8.14 12.41
N LEU A 48 -6.70 -9.48 12.39
CA LEU A 48 -6.17 -10.28 11.28
C LEU A 48 -7.05 -10.17 10.02
N LYS A 49 -8.38 -10.17 10.17
CA LYS A 49 -9.34 -10.05 9.07
C LYS A 49 -9.17 -8.74 8.30
N SER A 50 -9.03 -7.61 9.00
CA SER A 50 -8.84 -6.29 8.39
C SER A 50 -7.51 -6.22 7.65
N LYS A 51 -6.44 -6.80 8.22
CA LYS A 51 -5.13 -6.92 7.55
C LYS A 51 -5.23 -7.73 6.26
N PHE A 52 -5.87 -8.89 6.30
CA PHE A 52 -6.01 -9.76 5.12
C PHE A 52 -6.86 -9.09 4.03
N SER A 53 -7.99 -8.48 4.41
CA SER A 53 -8.84 -7.74 3.47
C SER A 53 -8.11 -6.57 2.82
N SER A 54 -7.32 -5.82 3.60
CA SER A 54 -6.56 -4.67 3.09
C SER A 54 -5.42 -5.13 2.16
N ALA A 55 -4.70 -6.19 2.54
CA ALA A 55 -3.68 -6.79 1.69
C ALA A 55 -4.28 -7.31 0.39
N MET A 56 -5.44 -7.98 0.44
CA MET A 56 -6.14 -8.46 -0.76
C MET A 56 -6.62 -7.30 -1.64
N SER A 57 -7.10 -6.20 -1.06
CA SER A 57 -7.50 -5.01 -1.84
C SER A 57 -6.31 -4.31 -2.47
N ASP A 58 -5.18 -4.24 -1.78
CA ASP A 58 -3.94 -3.66 -2.30
C ASP A 58 -3.34 -4.55 -3.39
N LEU A 59 -3.47 -5.88 -3.28
CA LEU A 59 -3.06 -6.83 -4.31
C LEU A 59 -3.97 -6.75 -5.56
N ARG A 60 -5.25 -6.44 -5.36
CA ARG A 60 -6.23 -6.20 -6.45
C ARG A 60 -6.10 -4.83 -7.09
N LYS A 61 -5.50 -3.83 -6.42
CA LYS A 61 -5.05 -2.60 -7.06
C LYS A 61 -3.92 -2.97 -7.99
N GLY A 62 -4.29 -3.36 -9.21
CA GLY A 62 -3.37 -3.86 -10.22
C GLY A 62 -2.20 -2.89 -10.36
N ALA A 63 -0.99 -3.40 -10.17
CA ALA A 63 0.22 -2.69 -10.54
C ALA A 63 0.05 -2.18 -11.97
N ASP A 64 0.33 -0.90 -12.22
CA ASP A 64 0.11 -0.35 -13.55
C ASP A 64 0.91 -1.21 -14.53
N LYS A 65 0.23 -1.77 -15.54
CA LYS A 65 0.86 -2.71 -16.50
C LYS A 65 2.15 -2.15 -17.10
N ASN A 66 2.21 -0.82 -17.22
CA ASN A 66 3.38 -0.07 -17.66
C ASN A 66 4.61 -0.22 -16.73
N TYR A 67 4.42 -0.23 -15.40
CA TYR A 67 5.52 -0.45 -14.46
C TYR A 67 6.07 -1.86 -14.55
N ASN A 68 5.19 -2.87 -14.63
CA ASN A 68 5.61 -4.27 -14.74
C ASN A 68 6.39 -4.52 -16.05
N LEU A 69 5.95 -3.93 -17.16
CA LEU A 69 6.66 -4.03 -18.44
C LEU A 69 8.05 -3.39 -18.36
N ARG A 70 8.16 -2.17 -17.82
CA ARG A 70 9.44 -1.46 -17.67
C ARG A 70 10.40 -2.23 -16.75
N PHE A 71 9.88 -2.76 -15.63
CA PHE A 71 10.67 -3.58 -14.71
C PHE A 71 11.22 -4.82 -15.40
N LEU A 72 10.38 -5.56 -16.13
CA LEU A 72 10.78 -6.78 -16.83
C LEU A 72 11.80 -6.46 -17.94
N LEU A 73 11.62 -5.36 -18.67
CA LEU A 73 12.56 -4.89 -19.69
C LEU A 73 13.93 -4.56 -19.07
N ILE A 74 13.96 -3.79 -17.98
CA ILE A 74 15.20 -3.45 -17.25
C ILE A 74 15.90 -4.73 -16.75
N LEU A 75 15.14 -5.66 -16.17
CA LEU A 75 15.67 -6.94 -15.68
C LEU A 75 16.30 -7.76 -16.82
N ALA A 76 15.62 -7.86 -17.96
CA ALA A 76 16.13 -8.58 -19.12
C ALA A 76 17.43 -7.97 -19.67
N VAL A 77 17.51 -6.63 -19.76
CA VAL A 77 18.72 -5.93 -20.20
C VAL A 77 19.89 -6.17 -19.24
N LEU A 78 19.66 -6.09 -17.92
CA LEU A 78 20.69 -6.36 -16.93
C LEU A 78 21.22 -7.80 -17.03
N ILE A 79 20.33 -8.78 -17.22
CA ILE A 79 20.73 -10.19 -17.42
C ILE A 79 21.59 -10.31 -18.68
N LEU A 80 21.19 -9.70 -19.81
CA LEU A 80 21.97 -9.73 -21.04
C LEU A 80 23.36 -9.13 -20.87
N ILE A 81 23.49 -8.01 -20.15
CA ILE A 81 24.79 -7.39 -19.86
C ILE A 81 25.68 -8.34 -19.06
N VAL A 82 25.13 -8.97 -18.02
CA VAL A 82 25.88 -9.94 -17.21
C VAL A 82 26.33 -11.12 -18.06
N LEU A 83 25.44 -11.69 -18.88
CA LEU A 83 25.74 -12.80 -19.77
C LEU A 83 26.82 -12.45 -20.80
N TYR A 84 26.81 -11.22 -21.31
CA TYR A 84 27.82 -10.72 -22.24
C TYR A 84 29.21 -10.59 -21.59
N ILE A 85 29.30 -10.09 -20.35
CA ILE A 85 30.59 -9.91 -19.65
C ILE A 85 31.30 -11.25 -19.41
N ILE A 86 30.54 -12.33 -19.19
CA ILE A 86 31.09 -13.65 -18.86
C ILE A 86 31.21 -14.58 -20.08
N ASP A 87 30.92 -14.08 -21.29
CA ASP A 87 30.86 -14.87 -22.54
C ASP A 87 30.03 -16.17 -22.40
N PHE A 88 28.85 -16.08 -21.79
CA PHE A 88 28.04 -17.26 -21.51
C PHE A 88 27.34 -17.80 -22.76
N ASP A 89 27.55 -19.08 -23.06
CA ASP A 89 26.91 -19.76 -24.19
C ASP A 89 25.46 -20.16 -23.86
N LEU A 90 24.50 -19.56 -24.54
CA LEU A 90 23.06 -19.86 -24.41
C LEU A 90 22.63 -21.11 -25.18
N SER A 91 23.47 -21.60 -26.10
CA SER A 91 23.17 -22.76 -26.96
C SER A 91 23.04 -24.05 -26.16
N ILE A 92 23.67 -24.11 -24.97
CA ILE A 92 23.63 -25.24 -24.05
C ILE A 92 22.20 -25.60 -23.57
N PHE A 93 21.24 -24.68 -23.66
CA PHE A 93 19.86 -24.91 -23.23
C PHE A 93 18.89 -25.29 -24.35
N ILE A 94 19.28 -25.13 -25.62
CA ILE A 94 18.41 -25.35 -26.80
C ILE A 94 18.77 -26.67 -27.51
N SER A 95 19.89 -27.30 -27.13
CA SER A 95 20.34 -28.61 -27.62
C SER A 95 19.62 -29.79 -26.97
#